data_AF-A0A0W7THI9-F1
#
_entry.id   AF-A0A0W7THI9-F1
#
_cell.length_a   1.000
_cell.length_b   1.000
_cell.length_c   1.000
_cell.angle_alpha   90.00
_cell.angle_beta   90.00
_cell.angle_gamma   90.00
#
_symmetry.space_group_name_H-M   'P 1'
#
loop_
_entity.id
_entity.type
_entity.pdbx_description
1 polymer ?
#
loop_
_entity_poly.entity_id
_entity_poly.type
_entity_poly.pdbx_seq_one_letter_code
_entity_poly.pdbx_strand_id
1 'polypeptide(L)' 'MLLPDAPVREGYIFAGWCSDSALLSILSSPITVPAGDMTLYAKWTPVSYTVAFNPNGGEGTMESQTMAYGTASA' A
#
# COMPACT_ATOMS: atom_id res chain seq x y z
N MET A 1 -9.27 -21.48 -8.99
CA MET A 1 -8.15 -21.54 -8.03
C MET A 1 -8.29 -20.40 -7.04
N LEU A 2 -7.84 -20.59 -5.79
CA LEU A 2 -7.79 -19.50 -4.81
C LEU A 2 -6.50 -18.69 -5.00
N LEU A 3 -6.59 -17.38 -4.79
CA LEU A 3 -5.40 -16.54 -4.75
C LEU A 3 -4.52 -16.89 -3.53
N PRO A 4 -3.19 -16.69 -3.61
CA PRO A 4 -2.31 -16.83 -2.45
C PRO A 4 -2.72 -15.89 -1.32
N ASP A 5 -2.41 -16.29 -0.08
CA ASP A 5 -2.58 -15.43 1.08
C ASP A 5 -1.80 -14.13 0.93
N ALA A 6 -2.30 -13.07 1.58
CA ALA A 6 -1.70 -11.76 1.54
C ALA A 6 -0.25 -11.83 2.10
N PRO A 7 0.77 -11.50 1.30
CA PRO A 7 2.13 -11.39 1.81
C PRO A 7 2.24 -10.20 2.77
N VAL A 8 3.34 -10.14 3.52
CA VAL A 8 3.66 -9.02 4.42
C VAL A 8 4.83 -8.24 3.83
N ARG A 9 4.70 -6.91 3.83
CA ARG A 9 5.77 -5.97 3.45
C ARG A 9 5.77 -4.81 4.43
N GLU A 10 6.88 -4.63 5.14
CA GLU A 10 7.02 -3.58 6.16
C GLU A 10 6.73 -2.19 5.57
N GLY A 11 5.88 -1.42 6.25
CA GLY A 11 5.49 -0.07 5.84
C GLY A 11 4.51 0.01 4.66
N TYR A 12 3.99 -1.13 4.19
CA TYR A 12 2.97 -1.19 3.13
C TYR A 12 1.78 -2.05 3.54
N ILE A 13 0.60 -1.69 3.02
CA ILE A 13 -0.65 -2.44 3.14
C ILE A 13 -0.85 -3.21 1.83
N PHE A 14 -1.07 -4.53 1.94
CA PHE A 14 -1.39 -5.36 0.78
C PHE A 14 -2.80 -5.01 0.27
N ALA A 15 -2.89 -4.54 -0.97
CA ALA A 15 -4.16 -4.13 -1.58
C ALA A 15 -4.81 -5.28 -2.38
N GLY A 16 -4.03 -6.24 -2.86
CA GLY A 16 -4.53 -7.39 -3.62
C GLY A 16 -3.57 -7.86 -4.71
N TRP A 17 -3.98 -8.93 -5.40
CA TRP A 17 -3.25 -9.48 -6.55
C TRP A 17 -3.79 -8.92 -7.87
N CYS A 18 -2.91 -8.65 -8.81
CA CYS A 18 -3.21 -8.24 -10.18
C CYS A 18 -2.65 -9.27 -11.17
N SER A 19 -3.27 -9.44 -12.34
CA SER A 19 -2.74 -10.29 -13.42
C SER A 19 -1.79 -9.54 -14.36
N ASP A 20 -1.70 -8.22 -14.22
CA ASP A 20 -0.87 -7.34 -15.02
C ASP A 20 0.12 -6.56 -14.16
N SER A 21 1.26 -6.22 -14.75
CA SER A 21 2.32 -5.44 -14.08
C SER A 21 1.98 -3.96 -13.91
N ALA A 22 0.93 -3.46 -14.58
CA ALA A 22 0.48 -2.08 -14.45
C ALA A 22 -0.42 -1.87 -13.21
N LEU A 23 -0.77 -2.95 -12.49
CA LEU A 23 -1.52 -2.93 -11.23
C LEU A 23 -2.88 -2.21 -11.36
N LEU A 24 -3.49 -2.29 -12.54
CA LEU A 24 -4.70 -1.54 -12.87
C LEU A 24 -5.95 -2.16 -12.23
N SER A 25 -6.03 -3.49 -12.20
CA SER A 25 -7.21 -4.20 -11.71
C SER A 25 -6.84 -5.25 -10.66
N ILE A 26 -7.47 -5.16 -9.49
CA ILE A 26 -7.32 -6.15 -8.43
C ILE A 26 -8.24 -7.33 -8.76
N LEU A 27 -7.69 -8.53 -8.72
CA LEU A 27 -8.41 -9.78 -8.93
C LEU A 27 -9.25 -10.12 -7.70
N SER A 28 -10.43 -10.66 -7.94
CA SER A 28 -11.27 -11.26 -6.90
C SER A 28 -11.11 -12.77 -6.93
N SER A 29 -10.91 -13.38 -5.76
CA SER A 29 -10.87 -14.84 -5.63
C SER A 29 -12.30 -15.40 -5.58
N PRO A 30 -12.59 -16.56 -6.20
CA PRO A 30 -11.68 -17.42 -6.95
C PRO A 30 -11.41 -16.92 -8.38
N ILE A 31 -10.23 -17.27 -8.92
CA ILE A 31 -9.84 -16.95 -10.29
C ILE A 31 -9.81 -18.19 -11.20
N THR A 32 -10.04 -17.98 -12.49
CA THR A 32 -9.77 -18.98 -13.54
C THR A 32 -8.35 -18.81 -14.03
N VAL A 33 -7.52 -19.84 -13.83
CA VAL A 33 -6.15 -19.85 -14.34
C VAL A 33 -6.18 -20.49 -15.75
N PRO A 34 -5.67 -19.81 -16.78
CA PRO A 34 -5.55 -20.42 -18.11
C PRO A 34 -4.58 -21.62 -18.07
N ALA A 35 -4.64 -22.50 -19.07
CA ALA A 35 -3.72 -23.64 -19.14
C ALA A 35 -2.26 -23.14 -19.24
N GLY A 36 -1.45 -23.41 -18.22
CA GLY A 36 -0.06 -22.98 -18.11
C GLY A 36 0.22 -22.15 -16.87
N ASP A 37 1.37 -21.48 -16.87
CA ASP A 37 1.82 -20.65 -15.76
C ASP A 37 1.19 -19.25 -15.82
N MET A 38 0.77 -18.74 -14.66
CA MET A 38 0.23 -17.39 -14.51
C MET A 38 1.10 -16.60 -13.53
N THR A 39 1.57 -15.42 -13.94
CA THR A 39 2.27 -14.50 -13.06
C THR A 39 1.27 -13.56 -12.39
N LEU A 40 1.36 -13.42 -11.07
CA LEU A 40 0.57 -12.48 -10.29
C LEU A 40 1.47 -11.37 -9.74
N TYR A 41 0.94 -10.15 -9.72
CA TYR A 41 1.63 -8.97 -9.23
C TYR A 41 0.94 -8.47 -7.95
N ALA A 42 1.71 -8.32 -6.88
CA ALA A 42 1.19 -7.80 -5.61
C ALA A 42 1.07 -6.28 -5.66
N LYS A 43 -0.14 -5.75 -5.45
CA LYS A 43 -0.39 -4.32 -5.30
C LYS A 43 -0.23 -3.91 -3.84
N TRP A 44 0.52 -2.84 -3.61
CA TRP A 44 0.85 -2.33 -2.29
C TRP A 44 0.52 -0.84 -2.16
N THR A 45 -0.02 -0.45 -1.02
CA THR A 45 -0.25 0.95 -0.66
C THR A 45 0.69 1.33 0.49
N PRO A 46 1.55 2.35 0.37
CA PRO A 46 2.41 2.77 1.47
C PRO A 46 1.56 3.26 2.65
N VAL A 47 1.98 2.93 3.86
CA VAL A 47 1.37 3.47 5.08
C VAL A 47 1.73 4.97 5.19
N SER A 48 0.75 5.81 5.52
CA SER A 48 0.97 7.23 5.76
C SER A 48 1.01 7.52 7.26
N TYR A 49 1.94 8.39 7.67
CA TYR A 49 2.08 8.87 9.03
C TYR A 49 1.83 10.37 9.07
N THR A 50 1.13 10.82 10.12
CA THR A 50 0.87 12.24 10.36
C THR A 50 1.60 12.66 11.63
N VAL A 51 2.49 13.64 11.49
CA VAL A 51 3.19 14.31 12.58
C VAL A 51 2.42 15.59 12.91
N ALA A 52 1.84 15.63 14.10
CA ALA A 52 1.13 16.79 14.62
C ALA A 52 2.00 17.54 15.64
N PHE A 53 2.04 18.86 15.52
CA PHE A 53 2.80 19.73 16.41
C PHE A 53 1.89 20.26 17.51
N ASN A 54 2.27 20.04 18.77
CA ASN A 54 1.58 20.60 19.93
C ASN A 54 2.44 21.74 20.51
N PRO A 55 1.93 22.99 20.55
CA PRO A 55 2.69 24.14 21.05
C PRO A 55 2.91 24.11 22.57
N ASN A 56 2.28 23.18 23.31
CA ASN A 56 2.42 22.99 24.76
C ASN A 56 2.29 24.29 25.58
N GLY A 57 1.29 25.11 25.25
CA GLY A 57 1.02 26.39 25.93
C GLY A 57 1.81 27.59 25.41
N GLY A 58 2.67 27.41 24.39
CA GLY A 58 3.26 28.52 23.64
C GLY A 58 2.28 29.14 22.63
N GLU A 59 2.71 30.26 22.03
CA GLU A 59 1.98 30.90 20.93
C GLU A 59 2.45 30.39 19.56
N GLY A 60 1.53 30.35 18.61
CA GLY A 60 1.77 29.89 17.24
C GLY A 60 1.16 28.52 16.92
N THR A 61 0.95 28.27 15.64
CA THR A 61 0.45 26.99 15.11
C THR A 61 1.38 26.51 14.01
N MET A 62 1.53 25.19 13.91
CA MET A 62 2.22 24.55 12.80
C MET A 62 1.30 23.48 12.24
N GLU A 63 1.13 23.49 10.92
CA GLU A 63 0.32 22.49 10.22
C GLU A 63 0.93 21.10 10.37
N SER A 64 0.06 20.09 10.44
CA SER A 64 0.52 18.70 10.53
C SER A 64 1.17 18.26 9.23
N GLN A 65 2.27 17.52 9.35
CA GLN A 65 2.97 16.98 8.19
C GLN A 65 2.54 15.53 7.98
N THR A 66 2.12 15.21 6.76
CA THR A 66 1.78 13.83 6.38
C THR A 66 2.83 13.31 5.42
N MET A 67 3.40 12.14 5.74
CA MET A 67 4.42 11.48 4.92
C MET A 67 4.07 10.03 4.68
N ALA A 68 4.30 9.56 3.47
CA ALA A 68 4.20 8.14 3.13
C ALA A 68 5.48 7.41 3.52
N TYR A 69 5.37 6.14 3.92
CA TYR A 69 6.51 5.29 4.20
C TYR A 69 7.43 5.18 2.98
N GLY A 70 8.74 5.35 3.18
CA GLY A 70 9.75 5.22 2.12
C GLY A 70 9.89 6.44 1.20
N THR A 71 9.13 7.51 1.40
CA THR A 71 9.39 8.79 0.72
C THR A 71 10.33 9.65 1.57
N ALA A 72 11.53 9.94 1.07
CA ALA A 72 12.36 11.00 1.65
C ALA A 72 11.68 12.35 1.34
N SER A 73 11.50 13.20 2.36
CA SER A 73 11.21 14.61 2.12
C SER A 73 12.47 15.22 1.47
N ALA A 74 12.31 15.85 0.31
CA ALA A 74 13.39 16.56 -0.38
C ALA A 74 13.70 17.91 0.29
#